data_AF-A0A7H8YT27-F1
#
_entry.id   AF-A0A7H8YT27-F1
#
_cell.length_a   1.000
_cell.length_b   1.000
_cell.length_c   1.000
_cell.angle_alpha   90.00
_cell.angle_beta   90.00
_cell.angle_gamma   90.00
#
_symmetry.space_group_name_H-M   'P 1'
#
loop_
_entity.id
_entity.type
_entity.pdbx_description
1 polymer ?
#
loop_
_entity_poly.entity_id
_entity_poly.type
_entity_poly.pdbx_seq_one_letter_code
_entity_poly.pdbx_strand_id
1 'polypeptide(L)'
;MEVKLNKELQKKLDAFLESKDTKLHKLLEILNLKEFTFSEEEINQIEKIYKKNQDLYDYTYVYIGEAVIKILGGFWSIGKFKKDEAYGYPIILAWGGNDYNPRICPDIWLKRIGTDRLRTSLGKMIYS
;
A
#
# COMPACT_ATOMS: atom_id res chain seq x y z
N MET A 1 -2.71 25.36 -8.36
CA MET A 1 -2.19 25.02 -9.70
C MET A 1 -2.45 23.54 -9.91
N GLU A 2 -3.48 23.18 -10.69
CA GLU A 2 -3.75 21.78 -11.05
C GLU A 2 -2.60 21.27 -11.92
N VAL A 3 -1.76 20.42 -11.34
CA VAL A 3 -0.79 19.67 -12.13
C VAL A 3 -1.60 18.61 -12.89
N LYS A 4 -1.95 18.91 -14.15
CA LYS A 4 -2.51 17.92 -15.09
C LYS A 4 -1.61 16.68 -15.02
N LEU A 5 -2.20 15.53 -14.69
CA LEU A 5 -1.44 14.30 -14.59
C LEU A 5 -0.84 14.00 -15.97
N ASN A 6 0.47 13.72 -16.03
CA ASN A 6 1.11 13.25 -17.25
C ASN A 6 0.36 11.98 -17.72
N LYS A 7 0.06 11.88 -19.02
CA LYS A 7 -0.65 10.73 -19.62
C LYS A 7 -0.02 9.39 -19.24
N GLU A 8 1.31 9.33 -19.12
CA GLU A 8 2.00 8.10 -18.67
C GLU A 8 1.67 7.73 -17.22
N LEU A 9 1.62 8.71 -16.31
CA LEU A 9 1.32 8.47 -14.91
C LEU A 9 -0.15 8.05 -14.74
N GLN A 10 -1.06 8.62 -15.53
CA GLN A 10 -2.46 8.18 -15.53
C GLN A 10 -2.55 6.71 -15.95
N LYS A 11 -1.92 6.33 -17.07
CA LYS A 11 -1.91 4.93 -17.54
C LYS A 11 -1.36 3.96 -16.49
N LYS A 12 -0.31 4.35 -15.76
CA LYS A 12 0.24 3.53 -14.67
C LYS A 12 -0.75 3.36 -13.52
N LEU A 13 -1.45 4.44 -13.15
CA LEU A 13 -2.48 4.37 -12.12
C LEU A 13 -3.64 3.49 -12.58
N ASP A 14 -4.12 3.67 -13.82
CA ASP A 14 -5.23 2.89 -14.37
C ASP A 14 -4.89 1.39 -14.39
N ALA A 15 -3.73 1.01 -14.93
CA ALA A 15 -3.28 -0.39 -14.95
C ALA A 15 -3.10 -0.98 -13.53
N PHE A 16 -2.66 -0.16 -12.57
CA PHE A 16 -2.60 -0.60 -11.17
C PHE A 16 -4.01 -0.85 -10.61
N LEU A 17 -4.94 0.08 -10.80
CA LEU A 17 -6.32 -0.04 -10.32
C LEU A 17 -7.04 -1.24 -10.93
N GLU A 18 -6.82 -1.52 -12.22
CA GLU A 18 -7.37 -2.68 -12.93
C GLU A 18 -6.84 -4.02 -12.41
N SER A 19 -5.63 -4.05 -11.86
CA SER A 19 -4.97 -5.30 -11.43
C SER A 19 -4.97 -5.54 -9.92
N LYS A 20 -5.27 -4.51 -9.10
CA LYS A 20 -5.15 -4.59 -7.63
C LYS A 20 -6.05 -5.67 -7.02
N ASP A 21 -7.30 -5.79 -7.48
CA ASP A 21 -8.26 -6.73 -6.89
C ASP A 21 -7.89 -8.18 -7.22
N THR A 22 -7.37 -8.43 -8.43
CA THR A 22 -6.81 -9.73 -8.80
C THR A 22 -5.60 -10.09 -7.94
N LYS A 23 -4.73 -9.12 -7.61
CA LYS A 23 -3.59 -9.33 -6.73
C LYS A 23 -4.03 -9.66 -5.30
N LEU A 24 -5.03 -8.97 -4.76
CA LEU A 24 -5.59 -9.31 -3.44
C LEU A 24 -6.18 -10.72 -3.43
N HIS A 25 -6.94 -11.08 -4.46
CA HIS A 25 -7.55 -12.41 -4.54
C HIS A 25 -6.49 -13.52 -4.57
N LYS A 26 -5.45 -13.37 -5.39
CA LYS A 26 -4.32 -14.30 -5.41
C LYS A 26 -3.60 -14.39 -4.06
N LEU A 27 -3.49 -13.29 -3.33
CA LEU A 27 -2.89 -13.31 -2.01
C LEU A 27 -3.75 -14.13 -1.02
N LEU A 28 -5.07 -14.03 -1.08
CA LEU A 28 -5.96 -14.87 -0.28
C LEU A 28 -5.72 -16.35 -0.57
N GLU A 29 -5.62 -16.73 -1.84
CA GLU A 29 -5.33 -18.11 -2.25
C GLU A 29 -3.97 -18.60 -1.72
N ILE A 30 -2.91 -17.79 -1.88
CA ILE A 30 -1.56 -18.09 -1.39
C ILE A 30 -1.56 -18.31 0.13
N LEU A 31 -2.33 -17.51 0.86
CA LEU A 31 -2.41 -17.56 2.32
C LEU A 31 -3.46 -18.56 2.82
N ASN A 32 -4.22 -19.19 1.92
CA ASN A 32 -5.34 -20.07 2.23
C ASN A 32 -6.36 -19.41 3.19
N LEU A 33 -6.70 -18.15 2.92
CA LEU A 33 -7.68 -17.36 3.67
C LEU A 33 -8.99 -17.24 2.89
N LYS A 34 -10.12 -17.18 3.59
CA LYS A 34 -11.43 -16.94 2.97
C LYS A 34 -11.61 -15.47 2.57
N GLU A 35 -11.21 -14.56 3.46
CA GLU A 35 -11.30 -13.12 3.28
C GLU A 35 -10.25 -12.43 4.16
N PHE A 36 -9.96 -11.16 3.84
CA PHE A 36 -9.14 -10.31 4.69
C PHE A 36 -10.01 -9.57 5.69
N THR A 37 -9.65 -9.70 6.97
CA THR A 37 -10.27 -8.97 8.07
C THR A 37 -9.68 -7.58 8.24
N PHE A 38 -8.46 -7.36 7.74
CA PHE A 38 -7.65 -6.17 7.98
C PHE A 38 -7.45 -5.86 9.47
N SER A 39 -7.51 -6.87 10.34
CA SER A 39 -7.21 -6.68 11.77
C SER A 39 -5.72 -6.34 11.98
N GLU A 40 -5.40 -5.74 13.13
CA GLU A 40 -4.01 -5.43 13.47
C GLU A 40 -3.15 -6.71 13.49
N GLU A 41 -3.68 -7.81 14.02
CA GLU A 41 -3.02 -9.12 14.05
C GLU A 41 -2.76 -9.68 12.65
N GLU A 42 -3.74 -9.59 11.74
CA GLU A 42 -3.62 -10.05 10.35
C GLU A 42 -2.53 -9.25 9.64
N ILE A 43 -2.53 -7.92 9.76
CA ILE A 43 -1.52 -7.05 9.15
C ILE A 43 -0.12 -7.41 9.68
N ASN A 44 0.01 -7.64 10.98
CA ASN A 44 1.28 -8.05 11.60
C ASN A 44 1.73 -9.45 11.14
N GLN A 45 0.79 -10.36 10.84
CA GLN A 45 1.10 -11.66 10.24
C GLN A 45 1.59 -11.51 8.79
N ILE A 46 0.92 -10.68 7.99
CA ILE A 46 1.35 -10.37 6.61
C ILE A 46 2.75 -9.75 6.59
N GLU A 47 3.05 -8.83 7.52
CA GLU A 47 4.40 -8.29 7.70
C GLU A 47 5.44 -9.40 7.87
N LYS A 48 5.20 -10.34 8.80
CA LYS A 48 6.10 -11.47 9.07
C LYS A 48 6.27 -12.39 7.87
N ILE A 49 5.20 -12.62 7.11
CA ILE A 49 5.23 -13.45 5.90
C ILE A 49 6.10 -12.78 4.83
N TYR A 50 5.87 -11.49 4.58
CA TYR A 50 6.66 -10.74 3.61
C TYR A 50 8.14 -10.64 3.99
N LYS A 51 8.47 -10.50 5.29
CA LYS A 51 9.87 -10.57 5.77
C LYS A 51 10.56 -11.88 5.38
N LYS A 52 9.82 -12.99 5.37
CA LYS A 52 10.35 -14.32 5.02
C LYS A 52 10.33 -14.60 3.52
N ASN A 53 9.39 -14.00 2.80
CA ASN A 53 9.21 -14.21 1.37
C ASN A 53 8.93 -12.88 0.66
N GLN A 54 9.98 -12.24 0.18
CA GLN A 54 9.90 -10.96 -0.52
C GLN A 54 9.36 -11.10 -1.96
N ASP A 55 9.24 -12.31 -2.50
CA ASP A 55 8.60 -12.54 -3.82
C ASP A 55 7.12 -12.16 -3.80
N LEU A 56 6.53 -12.01 -2.60
CA LEU A 56 5.17 -11.53 -2.42
C LEU A 56 5.02 -10.01 -2.53
N TYR A 57 6.10 -9.28 -2.86
CA TYR A 57 6.13 -7.81 -2.92
C TYR A 57 4.88 -7.21 -3.54
N ASP A 58 4.54 -7.60 -4.77
CA ASP A 58 3.41 -7.02 -5.52
C ASP A 58 2.06 -7.25 -4.83
N TYR A 59 1.89 -8.38 -4.15
CA TYR A 59 0.68 -8.75 -3.44
C TYR A 59 0.58 -8.02 -2.10
N THR A 60 1.67 -8.06 -1.33
CA THR A 60 1.78 -7.37 -0.04
C THR A 60 1.63 -5.87 -0.22
N TYR A 61 2.18 -5.30 -1.30
CA TYR A 61 2.04 -3.89 -1.64
C TYR A 61 0.58 -3.46 -1.72
N VAL A 62 -0.22 -4.21 -2.47
CA VAL A 62 -1.65 -3.93 -2.63
C VAL A 62 -2.36 -4.12 -1.30
N TYR A 63 -2.11 -5.22 -0.61
CA TYR A 63 -2.73 -5.51 0.69
C TYR A 63 -2.51 -4.38 1.71
N ILE A 64 -1.27 -3.91 1.87
CA ILE A 64 -0.95 -2.83 2.81
C ILE A 64 -1.73 -1.57 2.46
N GLY A 65 -1.80 -1.22 1.18
CA GLY A 65 -2.50 -0.01 0.80
C GLY A 65 -4.02 -0.11 0.97
N GLU A 66 -4.61 -1.26 0.71
CA GLU A 66 -6.02 -1.52 0.97
C GLU A 66 -6.32 -1.54 2.47
N ALA A 67 -5.41 -2.06 3.31
CA ALA A 67 -5.53 -2.00 4.76
C ALA A 67 -5.55 -0.54 5.25
N VAL A 68 -4.63 0.29 4.75
CA VAL A 68 -4.62 1.74 5.05
C VAL A 68 -5.93 2.40 4.62
N ILE A 69 -6.40 2.16 3.39
CA ILE A 69 -7.66 2.76 2.91
C ILE A 69 -8.85 2.30 3.74
N LYS A 70 -8.89 1.02 4.14
CA LYS A 70 -9.97 0.46 4.94
C LYS A 70 -10.03 1.05 6.34
N ILE A 71 -8.88 1.29 6.97
CA ILE A 71 -8.77 1.71 8.37
C ILE A 71 -8.73 3.23 8.50
N LEU A 72 -7.90 3.89 7.69
CA LEU A 72 -7.63 5.33 7.75
C LEU A 72 -8.36 6.13 6.66
N GLY A 73 -9.00 5.47 5.70
CA GLY A 73 -9.64 6.13 4.56
C GLY A 73 -8.65 6.58 3.48
N GLY A 74 -9.11 7.48 2.62
CA GLY A 74 -8.35 7.98 1.48
C GLY A 74 -8.54 7.16 0.22
N PHE A 75 -7.68 7.38 -0.77
CA PHE A 75 -7.79 6.73 -2.07
C PHE A 75 -6.42 6.58 -2.75
N TRP A 76 -6.35 5.58 -3.65
CA TRP A 76 -5.21 5.36 -4.51
C TRP A 76 -5.01 6.52 -5.48
N SER A 77 -3.76 6.97 -5.58
CA SER A 77 -3.28 7.91 -6.57
C SER A 77 -1.89 7.48 -7.03
N ILE A 78 -1.18 8.35 -7.72
CA ILE A 78 0.19 8.08 -8.18
C ILE A 78 1.10 9.25 -7.83
N GLY A 79 2.34 8.96 -7.41
CA GLY A 79 3.32 9.99 -7.12
C GLY A 79 3.66 10.82 -8.35
N LYS A 80 3.36 12.13 -8.29
CA LYS A 80 3.42 13.05 -9.44
C LYS A 80 4.72 13.85 -9.50
N PHE A 81 5.48 13.93 -8.40
CA PHE A 81 6.63 14.82 -8.27
C PHE A 81 7.93 14.10 -8.62
N LYS A 82 8.62 14.48 -9.70
CA LYS A 82 9.84 13.79 -10.19
C LYS A 82 11.00 13.69 -9.20
N LYS A 83 11.09 14.61 -8.23
CA LYS A 83 12.15 14.63 -7.21
C LYS A 83 11.83 13.77 -5.98
N ASP A 84 10.65 13.16 -5.95
CA ASP A 84 10.15 12.34 -4.87
C ASP A 84 10.44 10.86 -5.13
N GLU A 85 10.84 10.12 -4.09
CA GLU A 85 11.07 8.67 -4.18
C GLU A 85 9.80 7.91 -4.59
N ALA A 86 8.62 8.45 -4.27
CA ALA A 86 7.35 7.86 -4.66
C ALA A 86 6.93 8.19 -6.12
N TYR A 87 7.77 8.90 -6.90
CA TYR A 87 7.43 9.26 -8.28
C TYR A 87 7.11 8.03 -9.14
N GLY A 88 5.92 8.02 -9.74
CA GLY A 88 5.47 6.91 -10.59
C GLY A 88 5.02 5.66 -9.84
N TYR A 89 5.04 5.66 -8.50
CA TYR A 89 4.48 4.59 -7.68
C TYR A 89 3.05 4.93 -7.26
N PRO A 90 2.16 3.93 -7.14
CA PRO A 90 0.87 4.12 -6.49
C PRO A 90 1.06 4.66 -5.06
N ILE A 91 0.24 5.60 -4.63
CA ILE A 91 0.31 6.19 -3.29
C ILE A 91 -1.11 6.37 -2.76
N ILE A 92 -1.23 6.60 -1.46
CA ILE A 92 -2.50 6.90 -0.81
C ILE A 92 -2.51 8.35 -0.39
N LEU A 93 -3.56 9.05 -0.77
CA LEU A 93 -3.83 10.44 -0.44
C LEU A 93 -5.11 10.54 0.39
N ALA A 94 -5.27 11.67 1.10
CA ALA A 94 -6.46 11.99 1.89
C ALA A 94 -6.87 10.90 2.90
N TRP A 95 -5.90 10.14 3.41
CA TRP A 95 -6.12 9.29 4.59
C TRP A 95 -6.22 10.19 5.82
N GLY A 96 -6.87 9.72 6.88
CA GLY A 96 -7.09 10.47 8.12
C GLY A 96 -8.11 11.62 8.00
N GLY A 97 -8.96 11.63 6.97
CA GLY A 97 -10.07 12.58 6.83
C GLY A 97 -9.67 13.95 6.29
N ASN A 98 -10.14 15.02 6.95
CA ASN A 98 -10.02 16.41 6.47
C ASN A 98 -8.65 17.08 6.77
N ASP A 99 -7.75 16.37 7.44
CA ASP A 99 -6.42 16.90 7.75
C ASP A 99 -5.47 16.76 6.56
N TYR A 100 -4.50 17.68 6.46
CA TYR A 100 -3.50 17.69 5.40
C TYR A 100 -2.44 16.60 5.64
N ASN A 101 -2.84 15.34 5.54
CA ASN A 101 -1.99 14.21 5.88
C ASN A 101 -0.95 13.93 4.78
N PRO A 102 0.30 13.59 5.16
CA PRO A 102 1.35 13.30 4.20
C PRO A 102 1.02 12.02 3.43
N ARG A 103 1.25 11.99 2.11
CA ARG A 103 1.01 10.78 1.29
C ARG A 103 1.66 9.52 1.89
N ILE A 104 0.97 8.39 1.81
CA ILE A 104 1.53 7.07 2.14
C ILE A 104 1.97 6.38 0.86
N CYS A 105 3.17 5.82 0.85
CA CYS A 105 3.67 4.98 -0.22
C CYS A 105 4.00 3.58 0.35
N PRO A 106 3.19 2.55 0.06
CA PRO A 106 3.41 1.20 0.59
C PRO A 106 4.80 0.62 0.26
N ASP A 107 5.41 1.00 -0.88
CA ASP A 107 6.78 0.61 -1.24
C ASP A 107 7.80 1.02 -0.16
N ILE A 108 7.68 2.23 0.39
CA ILE A 108 8.58 2.72 1.44
C ILE A 108 8.45 1.85 2.71
N TRP A 109 7.23 1.44 3.06
CA TRP A 109 7.00 0.58 4.21
C TRP A 109 7.52 -0.83 3.97
N LEU A 110 7.28 -1.41 2.78
CA LEU A 110 7.83 -2.71 2.40
C LEU A 110 9.37 -2.71 2.41
N LYS A 111 10.02 -1.67 1.90
CA LYS A 111 11.48 -1.51 1.98
C LYS A 111 11.96 -1.49 3.43
N ARG A 112 11.24 -0.83 4.33
CA ARG A 112 11.57 -0.81 5.77
C ARG A 112 11.34 -2.18 6.41
N ILE A 113 10.29 -2.90 6.04
CA ILE A 113 10.02 -4.26 6.53
C ILE A 113 11.14 -5.20 6.08
N GLY A 114 11.49 -5.18 4.79
CA GLY A 114 12.53 -6.04 4.21
C GLY A 114 13.96 -5.72 4.68
N THR A 115 14.19 -4.53 5.24
CA THR A 115 15.49 -4.12 5.81
C THR A 115 15.50 -4.07 7.34
N ASP A 116 14.42 -4.53 7.98
CA ASP A 116 14.21 -4.51 9.43
C ASP A 116 14.37 -3.11 10.08
N ARG A 117 13.96 -2.08 9.35
CA ARG A 117 13.97 -0.67 9.76
C ARG A 117 12.60 -0.13 10.16
N LEU A 118 11.59 -0.99 10.23
CA LEU A 118 10.27 -0.61 10.73
C LEU A 118 10.35 -0.49 12.26
N ARG A 119 10.22 0.75 12.79
CA ARG A 119 10.43 1.05 14.22
C ARG A 119 9.38 0.44 15.16
N THR A 120 8.22 0.08 14.61
CA THR A 120 7.11 -0.62 15.27
C THR A 120 6.46 -1.55 14.24
N SER A 121 5.56 -2.44 14.66
CA SER A 121 4.85 -3.32 13.73
C SER A 121 3.95 -2.54 12.78
N LEU A 122 3.73 -3.09 11.59
CA LEU A 122 2.93 -2.46 10.56
C LEU A 122 1.48 -2.24 11.00
N GLY A 123 0.87 -3.21 11.67
CA GLY A 123 -0.48 -3.09 12.20
C GLY A 123 -0.59 -1.88 13.14
N LYS A 124 0.36 -1.75 14.08
CA LYS A 124 0.39 -0.62 15.01
C LYS A 124 0.60 0.73 14.31
N MET A 125 1.34 0.78 13.19
CA MET A 125 1.47 2.02 12.39
C MET A 125 0.17 2.42 11.70
N ILE A 126 -0.67 1.45 11.31
CA ILE A 126 -1.92 1.71 10.60
C ILE A 126 -3.07 2.03 11.57
N TYR A 127 -3.04 1.43 12.77
CA TYR A 127 -4.06 1.65 13.80
C TYR A 127 -3.78 2.81 14.76
N SER A 128 -2.60 3.44 14.69
CA SER A 128 -2.24 4.63 15.48
C SER A 128 -2.77 5.92 14.89
#